data_AF-A0A5J4PK33-F1
#
_entry.id   AF-A0A5J4PK33-F1
#
_cell.length_a   1.000
_cell.length_b   1.000
_cell.length_c   1.000
_cell.angle_alpha   90.00
_cell.angle_beta   90.00
_cell.angle_gamma   90.00
#
_symmetry.space_group_name_H-M   'P 1'
#
loop_
_entity.id
_entity.type
_entity.pdbx_description
1 polymer ?
#
loop_
_entity_poly.entity_id
_entity_poly.type
_entity_poly.pdbx_seq_one_letter_code
_entity_poly.pdbx_strand_id
1 'polypeptide(L)'
;MELTSKSRLPRLVKERIICEYLSGSKTVQMLSEEYGMSRNAINHMVSRHKSKFSPTFESKPILPAMNPKKTTGETTEKLLQENRELRHYLDQAKLKIESYEIMGDILQESYGIDLLKKSVAKQSPDLKNDTQK
;
A
#
# COMPACT_ATOMS: atom_id res chain seq x y z
N MET A 1 -13.90 -11.06 -38.85
CA MET A 1 -14.43 -9.68 -38.96
C MET A 1 -13.30 -8.74 -38.58
N GLU A 2 -12.65 -8.15 -39.58
CA GLU A 2 -11.58 -7.16 -39.37
C GLU A 2 -12.20 -5.78 -39.14
N LEU A 3 -11.92 -5.16 -37.99
CA LEU A 3 -12.27 -3.77 -37.73
C LEU A 3 -11.10 -2.87 -38.13
N THR A 4 -11.00 -2.57 -39.42
CA THR A 4 -10.20 -1.45 -39.92
C THR A 4 -10.99 -0.15 -39.79
N SER A 5 -10.96 0.48 -38.61
CA SER A 5 -11.33 1.90 -38.52
C SER A 5 -10.65 2.54 -37.32
N LYS A 6 -10.19 3.78 -37.50
CA LYS A 6 -9.52 4.63 -36.51
C LYS A 6 -10.48 5.08 -35.39
N SER A 7 -11.24 4.17 -34.78
CA SER A 7 -12.07 4.48 -33.61
C SER A 7 -11.16 4.62 -32.39
N ARG A 8 -11.11 5.81 -31.80
CA ARG A 8 -10.39 6.01 -30.53
C ARG A 8 -11.10 5.18 -29.46
N LEU A 9 -10.40 4.22 -28.87
CA LEU A 9 -10.92 3.47 -27.73
C LEU A 9 -11.31 4.42 -26.58
N PRO A 10 -12.43 4.16 -25.89
CA PRO A 10 -12.82 4.89 -24.69
C PRO A 10 -11.71 4.88 -23.64
N ARG A 11 -11.58 5.97 -22.88
CA ARG A 11 -10.50 6.13 -21.91
C ARG A 11 -10.48 5.01 -20.86
N LEU A 12 -11.65 4.63 -20.35
CA LEU A 12 -11.80 3.57 -19.35
C LEU A 12 -11.33 2.21 -19.85
N VAL A 13 -11.56 1.91 -21.13
CA VAL A 13 -11.13 0.66 -21.76
C VAL A 13 -9.61 0.62 -21.87
N LYS A 14 -8.98 1.75 -22.24
CA LYS A 14 -7.51 1.86 -22.28
C LYS A 14 -6.90 1.65 -20.90
N GLU A 15 -7.47 2.28 -19.87
CA GLU A 15 -7.00 2.18 -18.49
C GLU A 15 -7.12 0.74 -17.97
N ARG A 16 -8.24 0.05 -18.21
CA ARG A 16 -8.41 -1.36 -17.85
C ARG A 16 -7.33 -2.26 -18.47
N ILE A 17 -7.11 -2.13 -19.78
CA ILE A 17 -6.13 -2.95 -20.51
C ILE A 17 -4.71 -2.70 -19.99
N ILE A 18 -4.38 -1.46 -19.67
CA ILE A 18 -3.08 -1.11 -19.09
C ILE A 18 -2.93 -1.73 -17.69
N CYS A 19 -3.94 -1.65 -16.84
CA CYS A 19 -3.91 -2.23 -15.51
C CYS A 19 -3.75 -3.76 -15.56
N GLU A 20 -4.52 -4.45 -16.40
CA GLU A 20 -4.46 -5.91 -16.56
C GLU A 20 -3.10 -6.38 -17.12
N TYR A 21 -2.51 -5.59 -18.01
CA TYR A 21 -1.16 -5.83 -18.53
C TYR A 21 -0.07 -5.62 -17.47
N LEU A 22 -0.12 -4.52 -16.72
CA LEU A 22 0.89 -4.18 -15.72
C LEU A 22 0.82 -5.06 -14.47
N SER A 23 -0.38 -5.55 -14.12
CA SER A 23 -0.55 -6.50 -13.01
C SER A 23 -0.03 -7.91 -13.34
N GLY A 24 0.29 -8.18 -14.60
CA GLY A 24 0.66 -9.53 -15.07
C GLY A 24 -0.51 -10.51 -15.13
N SER A 25 -1.74 -10.04 -14.88
CA SER A 25 -2.95 -10.88 -14.90
C SER A 25 -3.27 -11.42 -16.29
N LYS A 26 -2.98 -10.64 -17.35
CA LYS A 26 -3.16 -11.06 -18.74
C LYS A 26 -1.92 -10.77 -19.59
N THR A 27 -1.61 -11.68 -20.49
CA THR A 27 -0.52 -11.53 -21.46
C THR A 27 -0.95 -10.64 -22.62
N VAL A 28 0.02 -10.08 -23.37
CA VAL A 28 -0.26 -9.27 -24.59
C VAL A 28 -1.16 -10.03 -25.56
N GLN A 29 -0.96 -11.34 -25.68
CA GLN A 29 -1.72 -12.18 -26.59
C GLN A 29 -3.18 -12.29 -26.17
N MET A 30 -3.46 -12.58 -24.89
CA MET A 30 -4.84 -12.66 -24.40
C MET A 30 -5.57 -11.32 -24.54
N LEU A 31 -4.89 -10.20 -24.26
CA LEU A 31 -5.45 -8.86 -24.44
C LEU A 31 -5.68 -8.51 -25.92
N SER A 32 -4.82 -9.01 -26.81
CA SER A 32 -4.95 -8.83 -28.26
C SER A 32 -6.18 -9.55 -28.80
N GLU A 33 -6.41 -10.77 -28.32
CA GLU A 33 -7.55 -11.61 -28.68
C GLU A 33 -8.87 -11.07 -28.09
N GLU A 34 -8.88 -10.68 -26.82
CA GLU A 34 -10.08 -10.19 -26.10
C GLU A 34 -10.57 -8.83 -26.62
N TYR A 35 -9.65 -7.90 -26.87
CA TYR A 35 -9.98 -6.53 -27.27
C TYR A 35 -9.83 -6.29 -28.78
N GLY A 36 -9.48 -7.32 -29.56
CA GLY A 36 -9.33 -7.23 -31.01
C GLY A 36 -8.26 -6.24 -31.47
N MET A 37 -7.22 -6.03 -30.67
CA MET A 37 -6.15 -5.07 -30.94
C MET A 37 -4.85 -5.75 -31.32
N SER A 38 -4.01 -5.08 -32.11
CA SER A 38 -2.67 -5.59 -32.37
C SER A 38 -1.80 -5.55 -31.11
N ARG A 39 -0.93 -6.56 -30.96
CA ARG A 39 0.07 -6.62 -29.88
C ARG A 39 0.89 -5.33 -29.79
N ASN A 40 1.23 -4.75 -30.94
CA ASN A 40 1.99 -3.51 -31.05
C ASN A 40 1.21 -2.30 -30.50
N ALA A 41 -0.11 -2.23 -30.73
CA ALA A 41 -0.95 -1.15 -30.22
C ALA A 41 -1.04 -1.20 -28.68
N ILE A 42 -1.16 -2.40 -28.10
CA ILE A 42 -1.15 -2.62 -26.65
C ILE A 42 0.19 -2.18 -26.05
N ASN A 43 1.30 -2.64 -26.63
CA ASN A 43 2.65 -2.26 -26.17
C ASN A 43 2.88 -0.75 -26.25
N HIS A 44 2.46 -0.09 -27.33
CA HIS A 44 2.53 1.36 -27.46
C HIS A 44 1.70 2.10 -26.40
N MET A 45 0.48 1.60 -26.14
CA MET A 45 -0.42 2.19 -25.15
C MET A 45 0.16 2.10 -23.74
N VAL A 46 0.71 0.94 -23.37
CA VAL A 46 1.37 0.73 -22.07
C VAL A 46 2.65 1.56 -21.97
N SER A 47 3.49 1.58 -23.01
CA SER A 47 4.72 2.38 -23.04
C SER A 47 4.42 3.87 -22.82
N ARG A 48 3.41 4.41 -23.52
CA ARG A 48 2.95 5.79 -23.34
C ARG A 48 2.36 6.04 -21.96
N HIS A 49 1.74 5.04 -21.34
CA HIS A 49 1.24 5.16 -19.98
C HIS A 49 2.39 5.20 -18.97
N LYS A 50 3.39 4.34 -19.11
CA LYS A 50 4.61 4.35 -18.29
C LYS A 50 5.36 5.68 -18.40
N SER A 51 5.40 6.30 -19.57
CA SER A 51 6.04 7.62 -19.77
C SER A 51 5.22 8.81 -19.25
N LYS A 52 3.93 8.62 -18.94
CA LYS A 52 3.04 9.65 -18.38
C LYS A 52 2.85 9.52 -16.88
N PHE A 53 2.88 8.28 -16.39
CA PHE A 53 2.87 7.93 -14.98
C PHE A 53 4.27 7.78 -14.39
N SER A 54 5.34 7.97 -15.18
CA SER A 54 6.58 8.44 -14.58
C SER A 54 6.22 9.78 -13.95
N PRO A 55 6.22 9.92 -12.62
CA PRO A 55 6.34 11.24 -12.05
C PRO A 55 7.56 11.86 -12.73
N THR A 56 7.59 13.17 -12.90
CA THR A 56 8.83 13.90 -13.18
C THR A 56 9.73 13.85 -11.93
N PHE A 57 10.01 12.64 -11.47
CA PHE A 57 10.91 12.22 -10.44
C PHE A 57 11.74 11.14 -11.12
N GLU A 58 12.74 11.60 -11.87
CA GLU A 58 14.01 10.90 -12.15
C GLU A 58 13.97 9.41 -11.78
N SER A 59 13.32 8.58 -12.60
CA SER A 59 13.25 7.12 -12.37
C SER A 59 14.56 6.42 -12.77
N LYS A 60 15.53 7.18 -13.25
CA LYS A 60 16.92 6.91 -12.94
C LYS A 60 17.24 7.84 -11.78
N PRO A 61 17.36 7.38 -10.53
CA PRO A 61 18.18 8.16 -9.62
C PRO A 61 19.49 8.36 -10.38
N ILE A 62 19.91 9.61 -10.59
CA ILE A 62 21.33 9.89 -10.74
C ILE A 62 21.89 9.45 -9.39
N LEU A 63 22.14 8.15 -9.25
CA LEU A 63 22.97 7.64 -8.20
C LEU A 63 24.26 8.43 -8.44
N PRO A 64 24.73 9.24 -7.47
CA PRO A 64 26.11 9.69 -7.51
C PRO A 64 26.90 8.43 -7.83
N ALA A 65 27.83 8.48 -8.79
CA ALA A 65 28.65 7.33 -9.11
C ALA A 65 29.21 6.78 -7.79
N MET A 66 28.53 5.77 -7.23
CA MET A 66 28.98 5.07 -6.07
C MET A 66 30.10 4.28 -6.69
N ASN A 67 31.28 4.87 -6.63
CA ASN A 67 32.51 4.11 -6.55
C ASN A 67 32.16 2.90 -5.68
N PRO A 68 32.60 1.68 -6.03
CA PRO A 68 32.66 0.59 -5.08
C PRO A 68 33.68 0.93 -3.99
N LYS A 69 33.47 2.06 -3.30
CA LYS A 69 33.90 2.30 -1.94
C LYS A 69 33.16 1.21 -1.19
N LYS A 70 33.90 0.15 -0.90
CA LYS A 70 33.71 -0.74 0.23
C LYS A 70 32.85 0.00 1.25
N THR A 71 31.55 -0.23 1.27
CA THR A 71 30.70 0.24 2.37
C THR A 71 31.21 -0.55 3.55
N THR A 72 32.11 0.10 4.25
CA THR A 72 32.89 -0.34 5.39
C THR A 72 32.01 -1.18 6.29
N GLY A 73 32.43 -2.40 6.65
CA GLY A 73 31.64 -3.32 7.50
C GLY A 73 31.07 -2.65 8.75
N GLU A 74 31.74 -1.60 9.23
CA GLU A 74 31.29 -0.71 10.29
C GLU A 74 29.89 -0.10 10.07
N THR A 75 29.50 0.25 8.84
CA THR A 75 28.16 0.80 8.53
C THR A 75 27.08 -0.25 8.61
N THR A 76 27.36 -1.47 8.14
CA THR A 76 26.45 -2.60 8.24
C THR A 76 26.32 -3.10 9.68
N GLU A 77 27.41 -3.09 10.43
CA GLU A 77 27.43 -3.46 11.86
C GLU A 77 26.65 -2.46 12.70
N LYS A 78 26.80 -1.16 12.45
CA LYS A 78 25.99 -0.12 13.11
C LYS A 78 24.50 -0.30 12.85
N LEU A 79 24.10 -0.56 11.60
CA LEU A 79 22.69 -0.81 11.26
C LEU A 79 22.14 -2.08 11.92
N LEU A 80 22.93 -3.16 12.00
CA LEU A 80 22.53 -4.38 12.70
C LEU A 80 22.38 -4.14 14.21
N GLN A 81 23.27 -3.35 14.79
CA GLN A 81 23.20 -2.98 16.21
C GLN A 81 21.95 -2.17 16.52
N GLU A 82 21.68 -1.13 15.73
CA GLU A 82 20.46 -0.32 15.86
C GLU A 82 19.20 -1.19 15.72
N ASN A 83 19.19 -2.13 14.77
CA ASN A 83 18.05 -3.04 14.61
C ASN A 83 17.81 -3.92 15.84
N ARG A 84 18.88 -4.38 16.50
CA ARG A 84 18.77 -5.15 17.75
C ARG A 84 18.19 -4.30 18.88
N GLU A 85 18.66 -3.07 19.02
CA GLU A 85 18.17 -2.14 20.04
C GLU A 85 16.70 -1.80 19.81
N LEU A 86 16.30 -1.52 18.58
CA LEU A 86 14.90 -1.26 18.22
C LEU A 86 13.99 -2.45 18.52
N ARG A 87 14.44 -3.67 18.24
CA ARG A 87 13.69 -4.90 18.59
C ARG A 87 13.52 -5.03 20.11
N HIS A 88 14.58 -4.78 20.86
CA HIS A 88 14.52 -4.81 22.32
C HIS A 88 13.57 -3.75 22.89
N TYR A 89 13.59 -2.51 22.38
CA TYR A 89 12.63 -1.47 22.77
C TYR A 89 11.19 -1.87 22.44
N LEU A 90 10.97 -2.50 21.28
CA LEU A 90 9.66 -2.98 20.87
C LEU A 90 9.15 -4.08 21.80
N ASP A 91 10.00 -5.02 22.21
CA ASP A 91 9.64 -6.08 23.15
C ASP A 91 9.32 -5.51 24.54
N GLN A 92 10.09 -4.52 25.01
CA GLN A 92 9.77 -3.82 26.27
C GLN A 92 8.44 -3.07 26.20
N ALA A 93 8.15 -2.41 25.08
CA ALA A 93 6.88 -1.70 24.90
C ALA A 93 5.68 -2.66 24.91
N LYS A 94 5.81 -3.83 24.26
CA LYS A 94 4.79 -4.88 24.31
C LYS A 94 4.57 -5.40 25.73
N LEU A 95 5.65 -5.72 26.43
CA LEU A 95 5.58 -6.20 27.81
C LEU A 95 4.89 -5.18 28.74
N LYS A 96 5.18 -3.88 28.55
CA LYS A 96 4.53 -2.80 29.30
C LYS A 96 3.03 -2.72 29.02
N ILE A 97 2.61 -2.91 27.77
CA ILE A 97 1.19 -2.94 27.39
C ILE A 97 0.49 -4.13 28.07
N GLU A 98 1.05 -5.33 27.93
CA GLU A 98 0.49 -6.56 28.52
C GLU A 98 0.39 -6.44 30.05
N SER A 99 1.40 -5.86 30.70
CA SER A 99 1.39 -5.61 32.14
C SER A 99 0.25 -4.68 32.57
N TYR A 100 -0.08 -3.66 31.77
CA TYR A 100 -1.20 -2.76 32.06
C TYR A 100 -2.55 -3.42 31.83
N GLU A 101 -2.66 -4.30 30.83
CA GLU A 101 -3.87 -5.09 30.61
C GLU A 101 -4.15 -6.00 31.81
N ILE A 102 -3.14 -6.75 32.26
CA ILE A 102 -3.23 -7.60 33.46
C ILE A 102 -3.57 -6.78 34.70
N MET A 103 -2.96 -5.61 34.89
CA MET A 103 -3.29 -4.72 36.01
C MET A 103 -4.74 -4.26 35.95
N GLY A 104 -5.26 -3.94 34.76
CA GLY A 104 -6.66 -3.60 34.55
C GLY A 104 -7.59 -4.73 34.96
N ASP A 105 -7.28 -5.97 34.55
CA ASP A 105 -8.06 -7.16 34.89
C ASP A 105 -8.08 -7.41 36.40
N ILE A 106 -6.93 -7.33 37.09
CA ILE A 106 -6.83 -7.49 38.55
C ILE A 106 -7.68 -6.45 39.28
N LEU A 107 -7.65 -5.19 38.83
CA LEU A 107 -8.40 -4.10 39.46
C LEU A 107 -9.91 -4.26 39.25
N GLN A 108 -10.31 -4.76 38.08
CA GLN A 108 -11.70 -5.09 37.82
C GLN A 108 -12.17 -6.28 38.68
N GLU A 109 -11.38 -7.34 38.79
CA GLU A 109 -11.72 -8.55 39.56
C GLU A 109 -11.76 -8.27 41.07
N SER A 110 -10.73 -7.58 41.59
CA SER A 110 -10.55 -7.40 43.04
C SER A 110 -11.35 -6.24 43.61
N TYR A 111 -11.54 -5.17 42.82
CA TYR A 111 -12.13 -3.91 43.30
C TYR A 111 -13.32 -3.43 42.47
N GLY A 112 -13.66 -4.10 41.35
CA GLY A 112 -14.73 -3.66 40.45
C GLY A 112 -14.43 -2.37 39.69
N ILE A 113 -13.16 -1.95 39.62
CA ILE A 113 -12.74 -0.69 39.00
C ILE A 113 -12.33 -0.95 37.54
N ASP A 114 -13.04 -0.33 36.60
CA ASP A 114 -12.75 -0.42 35.16
C ASP A 114 -11.93 0.79 34.69
N LEU A 115 -10.60 0.63 34.65
CA LEU A 115 -9.65 1.67 34.20
C LEU A 115 -9.48 1.72 32.69
N LEU A 116 -9.78 0.63 31.99
CA LEU A 116 -9.51 0.51 30.56
C LEU A 116 -10.64 1.14 29.76
N LYS A 117 -10.28 2.07 28.86
CA LYS A 117 -11.25 2.71 27.98
C LYS A 117 -11.79 1.68 26.97
N LYS A 118 -13.04 1.27 27.14
CA LYS A 118 -13.76 0.41 26.18
C LYS A 118 -14.03 1.21 24.89
N SER A 119 -13.74 0.62 23.73
CA SER A 119 -13.91 1.24 22.40
C SER A 119 -15.38 1.32 21.95
N VAL A 120 -16.33 0.87 22.77
CA VAL A 120 -17.75 0.84 22.42
C VAL A 120 -18.38 2.22 22.63
N ALA A 121 -18.40 3.03 21.57
CA ALA A 121 -19.29 4.18 21.49
C ALA A 121 -20.73 3.68 21.28
N LYS A 122 -21.54 3.63 22.35
CA LYS A 122 -22.99 3.43 22.19
C LYS A 122 -23.57 4.73 21.59
N GLN A 123 -24.23 4.65 20.45
CA GLN A 123 -25.03 5.77 19.95
C GLN A 123 -26.12 6.10 20.97
N SER A 124 -26.23 7.36 21.37
CA SER A 124 -27.34 7.82 22.20
C SER A 124 -28.65 7.75 21.41
N PRO A 125 -29.76 7.32 22.03
CA PRO A 125 -31.05 7.16 21.35
C PRO A 125 -31.72 8.49 20.97
N ASP A 126 -31.22 9.63 21.45
CA ASP A 126 -31.93 10.92 21.39
C ASP A 126 -31.93 11.62 20.02
N LEU A 127 -31.34 11.02 18.97
CA LEU A 127 -31.19 11.69 17.67
C LEU A 127 -32.29 11.37 16.64
N LYS A 128 -33.53 11.07 17.07
CA LYS A 128 -34.63 10.69 16.15
C LYS A 128 -35.78 11.69 16.01
N ASN A 129 -35.82 12.78 16.78
CA ASN A 129 -37.02 13.64 16.85
C ASN A 129 -36.88 15.03 16.20
N ASP A 130 -35.71 15.42 15.68
CA ASP A 130 -35.46 16.83 15.29
C ASP A 130 -35.57 17.15 13.78
N THR A 131 -36.05 16.22 12.93
CA THR A 131 -36.13 16.48 11.46
C THR A 131 -37.55 16.51 10.89
N GLN A 132 -38.55 16.91 11.67
CA GLN A 132 -39.87 17.26 11.12
C GLN A 132 -40.29 18.66 11.56
N LYS A 133 -39.90 19.67 10.78
CA LYS A 133 -40.66 20.91 10.56
C LYS A 133 -40.42 21.41 9.15
#